data_AF-A0A420EID0-F1
#
_entry.id   AF-A0A420EID0-F1
#
_cell.length_a   1.000
_cell.length_b   1.000
_cell.length_c   1.000
_cell.angle_alpha   90.00
_cell.angle_beta   90.00
_cell.angle_gamma   90.00
#
_symmetry.space_group_name_H-M   'P 1'
#
loop_
_entity.id
_entity.type
_entity.pdbx_description
1 polymer ?
#
loop_
_entity_poly.entity_id
_entity_poly.type
_entity_poly.pdbx_seq_one_letter_code
_entity_poly.pdbx_strand_id
1 'polypeptide(L)'
;MKTDTNNDFSYSSLGVWRKIFIALIWISTSIFTSGALVWLLYPEIMQTELGFSPQLLLGLTIWFLFTAIWATWAICKRKSKHLVVLAVLQLFPWFNLLSAAFFFQSYKTSKFERQQLDLEKNDE
;
A
#
# COMPACT_ATOMS: atom_id res chain seq x y z
N MET A 1 33.46 8.22 17.08
CA MET A 1 32.71 7.23 16.29
C MET A 1 31.50 7.96 15.74
N LYS A 2 31.57 8.46 14.49
CA LYS A 2 30.41 9.07 13.83
C LYS A 2 29.39 7.95 13.66
N THR A 3 28.31 7.96 14.44
CA THR A 3 27.15 7.16 14.11
C THR A 3 26.59 7.77 12.84
N ASP A 4 26.88 7.14 11.70
CA ASP A 4 26.11 7.35 10.48
C ASP A 4 24.66 6.96 10.83
N THR A 5 23.89 7.91 11.37
CA THR A 5 22.44 7.86 11.37
C THR A 5 22.02 8.03 9.92
N ASN A 6 22.28 7.01 9.10
CA ASN A 6 21.39 6.66 8.02
C ASN A 6 20.03 6.53 8.71
N ASN A 7 19.25 7.61 8.65
CA ASN A 7 17.86 7.67 9.09
C ASN A 7 17.11 6.68 8.20
N ASP A 8 17.24 5.41 8.54
CA ASP A 8 16.82 4.31 7.70
C ASP A 8 15.31 4.27 7.81
N PHE A 9 14.68 4.95 6.87
CA PHE A 9 13.24 5.04 6.77
C PHE A 9 12.66 3.63 6.87
N SER A 10 11.92 3.41 7.95
CA SER A 10 11.42 2.11 8.39
C SER A 10 10.04 2.29 9.02
N TYR A 11 9.33 1.18 9.25
CA TYR A 11 7.98 1.21 9.79
C TYR A 11 7.90 1.91 11.16
N SER A 12 8.92 1.75 12.01
CA SER A 12 8.96 2.38 13.34
C SER A 12 8.90 3.91 13.26
N SER A 13 9.64 4.49 12.30
CA SER A 13 9.71 5.93 12.02
C SER A 13 8.46 6.55 11.40
N LEU A 14 7.44 5.75 11.06
CA LEU A 14 6.21 6.27 10.47
C LEU A 14 5.30 6.88 11.54
N GLY A 15 4.71 8.03 11.21
CA GLY A 15 3.60 8.60 11.97
C GLY A 15 2.41 7.63 12.07
N VAL A 16 1.66 7.73 13.16
CA VAL A 16 0.56 6.81 13.53
C VAL A 16 -0.44 6.62 12.38
N TRP A 17 -0.82 7.69 11.69
CA TRP A 17 -1.82 7.60 10.62
C TRP A 17 -1.35 6.74 9.43
N ARG A 18 -0.06 6.73 9.06
CA ARG A 18 0.47 5.87 7.98
C ARG A 18 0.50 4.41 8.41
N LYS A 19 0.73 4.15 9.70
CA LYS A 19 0.64 2.80 10.27
C LYS A 19 -0.81 2.30 10.22
N ILE A 20 -1.78 3.14 10.57
CA ILE A 20 -3.21 2.84 10.41
C ILE A 20 -3.55 2.58 8.94
N PHE A 21 -3.06 3.41 8.02
CA PHE A 21 -3.32 3.21 6.60
C PHE A 21 -2.75 1.89 6.07
N ILE A 22 -1.52 1.53 6.44
CA ILE A 22 -0.93 0.21 6.12
C ILE A 22 -1.78 -0.91 6.70
N ALA A 23 -2.24 -0.80 7.95
CA ALA A 23 -3.10 -1.80 8.56
C ALA A 23 -4.42 -1.97 7.78
N LEU A 24 -5.06 -0.87 7.36
CA LEU A 24 -6.26 -0.91 6.54
C LEU A 24 -6.04 -1.58 5.18
N ILE A 25 -4.90 -1.32 4.52
CA ILE A 25 -4.52 -2.01 3.27
C ILE A 25 -4.45 -3.52 3.50
N TRP A 26 -3.79 -3.96 4.57
CA TRP A 26 -3.66 -5.38 4.86
C TRP A 26 -4.97 -6.02 5.30
N ILE A 27 -5.81 -5.34 6.08
CA ILE A 27 -7.15 -5.83 6.44
C ILE A 27 -7.98 -6.05 5.17
N SER A 28 -8.03 -5.05 4.29
CA SER A 28 -8.78 -5.14 3.04
C SER A 28 -8.25 -6.27 2.14
N THR A 29 -6.92 -6.39 2.03
CA THR A 29 -6.26 -7.43 1.24
C THR A 29 -6.54 -8.82 1.82
N SER A 30 -6.47 -8.98 3.14
CA SER A 30 -6.76 -10.26 3.81
C SER A 30 -8.22 -10.67 3.63
N ILE A 31 -9.17 -9.74 3.75
CA ILE A 31 -10.59 -10.03 3.51
C ILE A 31 -10.80 -10.51 2.07
N PHE A 32 -10.26 -9.78 1.10
CA PHE A 32 -10.41 -10.14 -0.31
C PHE A 32 -9.75 -11.50 -0.64
N THR A 33 -8.51 -11.70 -0.21
CA THR A 33 -7.73 -12.91 -0.50
C THR A 33 -8.30 -14.15 0.18
N SER A 34 -8.77 -14.03 1.42
CA SER A 34 -9.44 -15.14 2.11
C SER A 34 -10.80 -15.48 1.48
N GLY A 35 -11.60 -14.48 1.12
CA GLY A 35 -12.85 -14.69 0.38
C GLY A 35 -12.61 -15.37 -0.98
N ALA A 36 -11.59 -14.92 -1.72
CA ALA A 36 -11.21 -15.54 -2.99
C ALA A 36 -10.75 -17.00 -2.81
N LEU A 37 -9.98 -17.29 -1.76
CA LEU A 37 -9.51 -18.64 -1.46
C LEU A 37 -10.66 -19.57 -1.09
N VAL A 38 -11.59 -19.13 -0.24
CA VAL A 38 -12.79 -19.90 0.11
C VAL A 38 -13.61 -20.20 -1.13
N TRP A 39 -13.82 -19.22 -2.01
CA TRP A 39 -14.57 -19.44 -3.24
C TRP A 39 -13.89 -20.44 -4.19
N LEU A 40 -12.56 -20.39 -4.32
CA LEU A 40 -11.80 -21.30 -5.18
C LEU A 40 -11.76 -22.73 -4.66
N LEU A 41 -11.68 -22.92 -3.33
CA LEU A 41 -11.53 -24.25 -2.73
C LEU A 41 -12.86 -24.89 -2.33
N TYR A 42 -13.86 -24.07 -2.00
CA TYR A 42 -15.16 -24.51 -1.49
C TYR A 42 -16.31 -23.74 -2.18
N PRO A 43 -16.46 -23.85 -3.51
CA PRO A 43 -17.47 -23.11 -4.26
C PRO A 43 -18.91 -23.40 -3.78
N GLU A 44 -19.16 -24.60 -3.27
CA GLU A 44 -20.48 -25.01 -2.77
C GLU A 44 -20.93 -24.23 -1.51
N ILE A 45 -19.99 -23.70 -0.73
CA ILE A 45 -20.29 -22.89 0.47
C ILE A 45 -20.84 -21.52 0.06
N MET A 46 -20.32 -20.95 -1.03
CA MET A 46 -20.65 -19.59 -1.44
C MET A 46 -22.00 -19.51 -2.16
N GLN A 47 -22.53 -20.63 -2.68
CA GLN A 47 -23.86 -20.80 -3.30
C GLN A 47 -24.23 -19.78 -4.42
N THR A 48 -23.31 -18.87 -4.77
CA THR A 48 -23.48 -17.81 -5.76
C THR A 48 -22.35 -17.88 -6.76
N GLU A 49 -22.72 -17.88 -8.03
CA GLU A 49 -21.74 -17.72 -9.11
C GLU A 49 -21.27 -16.26 -9.14
N LEU A 50 -19.98 -16.06 -8.91
CA LEU A 50 -19.35 -14.75 -8.89
C LEU A 50 -19.24 -14.12 -10.31
N GLY A 51 -19.60 -14.85 -11.37
CA GLY A 51 -19.48 -14.41 -12.75
C GLY A 51 -18.03 -14.23 -13.24
N PHE A 52 -17.04 -14.58 -12.41
CA PHE A 52 -15.63 -14.49 -12.71
C PHE A 52 -15.03 -15.87 -12.95
N SER A 53 -14.12 -15.97 -13.93
CA SER A 53 -13.36 -17.20 -14.11
C SER A 53 -12.36 -17.40 -12.95
N PRO A 54 -12.06 -18.64 -12.55
CA PRO A 54 -11.07 -18.92 -11.52
C PRO A 54 -9.69 -18.29 -11.81
N GLN A 55 -9.29 -18.25 -13.08
CA GLN A 55 -8.02 -17.65 -13.52
C GLN A 55 -8.01 -16.13 -13.30
N LEU A 56 -9.12 -15.45 -13.59
CA LEU A 56 -9.25 -14.03 -13.35
C LEU A 56 -9.23 -13.72 -11.85
N LEU A 57 -9.93 -14.52 -11.04
CA LEU A 57 -9.94 -14.36 -9.59
C LEU A 57 -8.53 -14.53 -9.00
N LEU A 58 -7.80 -15.57 -9.40
CA LEU A 58 -6.39 -15.76 -9.02
C LEU A 58 -5.51 -14.59 -9.43
N GLY A 59 -5.67 -14.09 -10.66
CA GLY A 59 -4.95 -12.93 -11.17
C GLY A 59 -5.22 -11.68 -10.30
N LEU A 60 -6.47 -11.44 -9.93
CA LEU A 60 -6.86 -10.34 -9.03
C LEU A 60 -6.28 -10.53 -7.64
N THR A 61 -6.30 -11.75 -7.07
CA THR A 61 -5.71 -12.05 -5.76
C THR A 61 -4.21 -11.74 -5.73
N ILE A 62 -3.46 -12.19 -6.73
CA ILE A 62 -2.03 -11.92 -6.87
C ILE A 62 -1.78 -10.42 -7.01
N TRP A 63 -2.59 -9.73 -7.83
CA TRP A 63 -2.50 -8.28 -8.02
C TRP A 63 -2.74 -7.51 -6.71
N PHE A 64 -3.76 -7.88 -5.93
CA PHE A 64 -4.05 -7.25 -4.64
C PHE A 64 -2.90 -7.46 -3.64
N LEU A 65 -2.36 -8.67 -3.54
CA LEU A 65 -1.19 -8.94 -2.68
C LEU A 65 0.04 -8.13 -3.10
N PHE A 66 0.34 -8.12 -4.40
CA PHE A 66 1.47 -7.36 -4.94
C PHE A 66 1.32 -5.86 -4.64
N THR A 67 0.14 -5.29 -4.88
CA THR A 67 -0.12 -3.87 -4.62
C THR A 67 -0.06 -3.53 -3.13
N ALA A 68 -0.50 -4.41 -2.24
CA ALA A 68 -0.37 -4.23 -0.78
C ALA A 68 1.09 -4.22 -0.32
N ILE A 69 1.91 -5.14 -0.82
CA ILE A 69 3.35 -5.18 -0.55
C ILE A 69 4.03 -3.92 -1.11
N TRP A 70 3.73 -3.55 -2.35
CA TRP A 70 4.29 -2.36 -3.00
C TRP A 70 3.92 -1.08 -2.26
N ALA A 71 2.66 -0.94 -1.85
CA ALA A 71 2.19 0.19 -1.05
C ALA A 71 2.92 0.27 0.30
N THR A 72 3.01 -0.86 1.02
CA THR A 72 3.71 -0.92 2.31
C THR A 72 5.17 -0.50 2.17
N TRP A 73 5.87 -1.03 1.18
CA TRP A 73 7.26 -0.67 0.90
C TRP A 73 7.40 0.82 0.54
N ALA A 74 6.53 1.33 -0.35
CA ALA A 74 6.58 2.71 -0.79
C ALA A 74 6.33 3.70 0.37
N ILE A 75 5.40 3.38 1.27
CA ILE A 75 5.09 4.18 2.46
C ILE A 75 6.28 4.13 3.44
N CYS A 76 6.76 2.94 3.81
CA CYS A 76 7.86 2.76 4.75
C CYS A 76 9.15 3.45 4.29
N LYS A 77 9.47 3.36 2.99
CA LYS A 77 10.68 3.96 2.41
C LYS A 77 10.44 5.39 1.88
N ARG A 78 9.27 5.98 2.13
CA ARG A 78 8.91 7.34 1.71
C ARG A 78 9.16 7.57 0.22
N LYS A 79 8.85 6.59 -0.62
CA LYS A 79 9.15 6.61 -2.06
C LYS A 79 8.06 7.40 -2.79
N SER A 80 8.17 8.73 -2.76
CA SER A 80 7.17 9.67 -3.25
C SER A 80 6.69 9.38 -4.69
N LYS A 81 7.61 9.04 -5.60
CA LYS A 81 7.24 8.67 -6.99
C LYS A 81 6.30 7.46 -7.05
N HIS A 82 6.57 6.42 -6.26
CA HIS A 82 5.73 5.22 -6.21
C HIS A 82 4.37 5.49 -5.55
N LEU A 83 4.33 6.37 -4.54
CA LEU A 83 3.05 6.77 -3.91
C LEU A 83 2.13 7.51 -4.89
N VAL A 84 2.69 8.35 -5.77
CA VAL A 84 1.91 9.00 -6.84
C VAL A 84 1.41 7.98 -7.85
N VAL A 85 2.26 7.03 -8.27
CA VAL A 85 1.84 5.96 -9.19
C VAL A 85 0.70 5.13 -8.58
N LEU A 86 0.83 4.75 -7.30
CA LEU A 86 -0.24 4.04 -6.58
C LEU A 86 -1.52 4.88 -6.47
N ALA A 87 -1.41 6.19 -6.22
CA ALA A 87 -2.58 7.08 -6.19
C ALA A 87 -3.29 7.13 -7.56
N VAL A 88 -2.53 7.26 -8.65
CA VAL A 88 -3.07 7.26 -10.01
C VAL A 88 -3.71 5.92 -10.34
N LEU A 89 -3.08 4.80 -9.98
CA LEU A 89 -3.66 3.46 -10.16
C LEU A 89 -4.99 3.32 -9.42
N GLN A 90 -5.10 3.85 -8.20
CA GLN A 90 -6.36 3.83 -7.45
C GLN A 90 -7.44 4.69 -8.10
N LEU A 91 -7.10 5.82 -8.73
CA LEU A 91 -8.05 6.63 -9.51
C LEU A 91 -8.46 5.92 -10.81
N PHE A 92 -7.50 5.35 -11.53
CA PHE A 92 -7.68 4.69 -12.82
C PHE A 92 -6.81 3.43 -12.86
N PRO A 93 -7.37 2.22 -13.01
CA PRO A 93 -8.74 1.90 -13.42
C PRO A 93 -9.75 1.67 -12.28
N TRP A 94 -9.32 1.77 -11.01
CA TRP A 94 -10.12 1.26 -9.89
C TRP A 94 -11.19 2.23 -9.36
N PHE A 95 -11.20 3.49 -9.80
CA PHE A 95 -12.12 4.55 -9.34
C PHE A 95 -12.25 4.67 -7.81
N ASN A 96 -11.20 4.27 -7.08
CA ASN A 96 -11.14 4.30 -5.64
C ASN A 96 -10.55 5.63 -5.15
N LEU A 97 -11.42 6.64 -5.12
CA LEU A 97 -11.09 8.01 -4.71
C LEU A 97 -10.55 8.07 -3.28
N LEU A 98 -11.07 7.24 -2.38
CA LEU A 98 -10.68 7.22 -0.98
C LEU A 98 -9.23 6.75 -0.82
N SER A 99 -8.89 5.59 -1.38
CA SER A 99 -7.52 5.08 -1.33
C SER A 99 -6.54 6.00 -2.06
N ALA A 100 -6.95 6.59 -3.19
CA ALA A 100 -6.14 7.59 -3.88
C ALA A 100 -5.81 8.80 -2.99
N ALA A 101 -6.79 9.32 -2.24
CA ALA A 101 -6.58 10.42 -1.31
C ALA A 101 -5.56 10.08 -0.22
N PHE A 102 -5.63 8.89 0.37
CA PHE A 102 -4.64 8.43 1.37
C PHE A 102 -3.23 8.29 0.78
N PHE A 103 -3.10 7.82 -0.47
CA PHE A 103 -1.80 7.77 -1.15
C PHE A 103 -1.26 9.17 -1.46
N PHE A 104 -2.10 10.11 -1.90
CA PHE A 104 -1.70 11.50 -2.10
C PHE A 104 -1.27 12.18 -0.81
N GLN A 105 -1.97 11.94 0.29
CA GLN A 105 -1.56 12.45 1.60
C GLN A 105 -0.22 11.84 2.03
N SER A 106 -0.02 10.54 1.79
CA SER A 106 1.24 9.85 2.09
C SER A 106 2.40 10.41 1.27
N TYR A 107 2.13 10.74 0.00
CA TYR A 107 3.07 11.41 -0.88
C TYR A 107 3.49 12.78 -0.33
N LYS A 108 2.53 13.64 0.07
CA LYS A 108 2.82 14.96 0.63
C LYS A 108 3.70 14.86 1.88
N THR A 109 3.31 14.00 2.83
CA THR A 109 4.10 13.79 4.06
C THR A 109 5.50 13.24 3.74
N SER A 110 5.61 12.26 2.84
CA SER A 110 6.91 11.68 2.47
C SER A 110 7.83 12.68 1.78
N LYS A 111 7.27 13.61 0.98
CA LYS A 111 8.05 14.68 0.34
C LYS A 111 8.57 15.68 1.37
N PHE A 112 7.71 16.09 2.30
CA PHE A 112 8.09 17.01 3.39
C PHE A 112 9.20 16.43 4.27
N GLU A 113 9.06 15.19 4.74
CA GLU A 113 10.08 14.54 5.59
C GLU A 113 11.43 14.38 4.87
N ARG A 114 11.44 14.14 3.56
CA ARG A 114 12.69 14.09 2.78
C ARG A 114 13.36 15.46 2.69
N GLN A 115 12.57 16.50 2.43
CA GLN A 115 13.09 17.88 2.36
C GLN A 115 13.72 18.30 3.69
N GLN A 116 13.11 17.94 4.82
CA GLN A 116 13.68 18.22 6.15
C GLN A 116 15.04 17.55 6.35
N LEU A 117 15.17 16.27 6.00
CA LEU A 117 16.46 15.58 6.08
C LEU A 117 17.53 16.15 5.15
N ASP A 118 17.13 16.58 3.95
CA ASP A 118 18.07 17.17 3.00
C ASP A 118 18.57 18.55 3.50
N LEU A 119 17.74 19.31 4.22
CA LEU A 119 18.14 20.57 4.88
C LEU A 119 19.09 20.33 6.04
N GLU A 120 18.76 19.41 6.95
CA GLU A 120 19.61 19.04 8.10
C GLU A 120 21.03 18.62 7.65
N LYS A 121 21.14 17.91 6.52
CA LYS A 121 22.43 17.50 5.95
C LYS A 121 23.24 18.63 5.31
N ASN A 122 22.61 19.72 4.88
CA ASN A 122 23.31 20.86 4.29
C ASN A 122 23.83 21.84 5.35
N ASP A 123 23.30 21.77 6.57
CA ASP A 123 23.71 22.58 7.71
C ASP A 123 24.85 21.93 8.55
N GLU A 124 25.21 20.67 8.26
CA GLU A 124 26.35 19.92 8.83
C GLU A 124 27.64 20.04 8.00
#